data_AF-A0A0R1P6S6-F1
#
_entry.id   AF-A0A0R1P6S6-F1
#
_cell.length_a   1.000
_cell.length_b   1.000
_cell.length_c   1.000
_cell.angle_alpha   90.00
_cell.angle_beta   90.00
_cell.angle_gamma   90.00
#
_symmetry.space_group_name_H-M   'P 1'
#
loop_
_entity.id
_entity.type
_entity.pdbx_description
1 polymer ?
#
loop_
_entity_poly.entity_id
_entity_poly.type
_entity_poly.pdbx_seq_one_letter_code
_entity_poly.pdbx_strand_id
1 'polypeptide(L)'
;MNNWQTFYSASEQAIILAKHQRGIGFPAELYQRALKAGKSIPHYQRIVACQQAQLPLLTEDIQNLTAVINHQPLSNPVSGSAKQHQRAKSKKQQPMTTRPHEKNWSKMRTKSKKQRPVNANIDTKTSAKKQLQTMLKRYDGLVASAEEIGVMQFEKHRRYRNRAFEVLNDPDATPASMHRQANYLEGQIQRLKERMQQRMF
;
A
#
# COMPACT_ATOMS: atom_id res chain seq x y z
N MET A 1 29.33 -23.88 6.83
CA MET A 1 29.04 -22.44 7.10
C MET A 1 28.00 -21.99 6.10
N ASN A 2 26.86 -21.49 6.56
CA ASN A 2 25.74 -21.11 5.67
C ASN A 2 26.04 -19.75 5.04
N ASN A 3 26.50 -19.75 3.79
CA ASN A 3 26.89 -18.55 3.05
C ASN A 3 25.68 -17.81 2.45
N TRP A 4 24.55 -17.73 3.17
CA TRP A 4 23.36 -17.05 2.64
C TRP A 4 23.66 -15.59 2.24
N GLN A 5 24.57 -14.93 2.96
CA GLN A 5 25.04 -13.57 2.69
C GLN A 5 25.62 -13.40 1.29
N THR A 6 26.20 -14.43 0.67
CA THR A 6 26.78 -14.30 -0.69
C THR A 6 25.72 -14.17 -1.78
N PHE A 7 24.46 -14.49 -1.48
CA PHE A 7 23.35 -14.43 -2.43
C PHE A 7 22.48 -13.18 -2.29
N TYR A 8 22.74 -12.33 -1.31
CA TYR A 8 21.95 -11.15 -1.01
C TYR A 8 22.85 -9.92 -0.89
N SER A 9 22.39 -8.79 -1.42
CA SER A 9 23.03 -7.49 -1.20
C SER A 9 22.92 -7.06 0.27
N ALA A 10 23.77 -6.13 0.70
CA ALA A 10 23.77 -5.65 2.09
C ALA A 10 22.40 -5.11 2.55
N SER A 11 21.66 -4.45 1.66
CA SER A 11 20.31 -3.96 1.96
C SER A 11 19.29 -5.09 2.14
N GLU A 12 19.38 -6.14 1.32
CA GLU A 12 18.54 -7.33 1.43
C GLU A 12 18.85 -8.13 2.71
N GLN A 13 20.13 -8.25 3.07
CA GLN A 13 20.55 -8.88 4.31
C GLN A 13 19.96 -8.15 5.53
N ALA A 14 19.98 -6.81 5.54
CA ALA A 14 19.37 -6.03 6.61
C ALA A 14 17.85 -6.28 6.72
N ILE A 15 17.15 -6.45 5.61
CA ILE A 15 15.72 -6.79 5.59
C ILE A 15 15.48 -8.19 6.17
N ILE A 16 16.29 -9.18 5.80
CA ILE A 16 16.20 -10.56 6.31
C ILE A 16 16.41 -10.58 7.82
N LEU A 17 17.46 -9.90 8.31
CA LEU A 17 17.75 -9.80 9.74
C LEU A 17 16.63 -9.09 10.50
N ALA A 18 16.10 -7.99 9.96
CA ALA A 18 14.98 -7.27 10.58
C ALA A 18 13.71 -8.13 10.68
N LYS A 19 13.44 -8.98 9.67
CA LYS A 19 12.33 -9.95 9.73
C LYS A 19 12.58 -11.02 10.78
N HIS A 20 13.81 -11.54 10.85
CA HIS A 20 14.18 -12.58 11.81
C HIS A 20 14.06 -12.08 13.26
N GLN A 21 14.51 -10.85 13.53
CA GLN A 21 14.35 -10.19 14.83
C GLN A 21 12.88 -10.01 15.25
N ARG A 22 11.96 -9.96 14.27
CA ARG A 22 10.51 -9.93 14.52
C ARG A 22 9.88 -11.31 14.72
N GLY A 23 10.70 -12.36 14.85
CA GLY A 23 10.24 -13.75 15.00
C GLY A 23 9.72 -14.37 13.71
N ILE A 24 10.00 -13.78 12.55
CA ILE A 24 9.60 -14.36 11.26
C ILE A 24 10.65 -15.40 10.83
N GLY A 25 10.23 -16.66 10.76
CA GLY A 25 11.06 -17.77 10.31
C GLY A 25 10.97 -18.05 8.81
N PHE A 26 11.68 -19.09 8.37
CA PHE A 26 11.61 -19.59 7.00
C PHE A 26 10.20 -20.15 6.67
N PRO A 27 9.58 -19.78 5.53
CA PRO A 27 8.25 -20.26 5.16
C PRO A 27 8.30 -21.69 4.58
N ALA A 28 8.51 -22.68 5.44
CA ALA A 28 8.75 -24.08 5.07
C ALA A 28 7.60 -24.69 4.24
N GLU A 29 6.34 -24.46 4.63
CA GLU A 29 5.18 -24.99 3.91
C GLU A 29 5.09 -24.45 2.48
N LEU A 30 5.36 -23.16 2.31
CA LEU A 30 5.34 -22.52 0.99
C LEU A 30 6.42 -23.10 0.10
N TYR A 31 7.63 -23.27 0.64
CA TYR A 31 8.75 -23.87 -0.08
C TYR A 31 8.44 -25.32 -0.51
N GLN A 32 7.90 -26.14 0.39
CA GLN A 32 7.52 -27.52 0.07
C GLN A 32 6.44 -27.62 -1.01
N ARG A 33 5.42 -26.74 -0.96
CA ARG A 33 4.38 -26.68 -2.01
C ARG A 33 4.98 -26.29 -3.36
N ALA A 34 5.93 -25.36 -3.39
CA ALA A 34 6.61 -24.97 -4.62
C ALA A 34 7.47 -26.11 -5.19
N LEU A 35 8.16 -26.89 -4.34
CA LEU A 35 8.87 -28.09 -4.78
C LEU A 35 7.95 -29.14 -5.41
N LYS A 36 6.76 -29.35 -4.82
CA LYS A 36 5.76 -30.29 -5.34
C LYS A 36 5.15 -29.86 -6.68
N ALA A 37 5.15 -28.55 -6.99
CA ALA A 37 4.66 -28.04 -8.26
C ALA A 37 5.52 -28.46 -9.47
N GLY A 38 6.73 -29.00 -9.24
CA GLY A 38 7.58 -29.58 -10.27
C GLY A 38 8.13 -28.57 -11.29
N LYS A 39 7.98 -27.27 -11.05
CA LYS A 39 8.48 -26.18 -11.91
C LYS A 39 9.77 -25.59 -11.36
N SER A 40 10.59 -25.05 -12.26
CA SER A 40 11.82 -24.35 -11.90
C SER A 40 11.51 -23.15 -10.99
N ILE A 41 12.21 -23.07 -9.86
CA ILE A 41 12.07 -22.00 -8.87
C ILE A 41 13.17 -20.96 -9.11
N PRO A 42 12.83 -19.69 -9.40
CA PRO A 42 13.82 -18.61 -9.48
C PRO A 42 14.59 -18.44 -8.18
N HIS A 43 15.87 -18.13 -8.30
CA HIS A 43 16.77 -17.93 -7.16
C HIS A 43 16.81 -19.12 -6.18
N TYR A 44 16.60 -20.34 -6.67
CA TYR A 44 16.58 -21.55 -5.84
C TYR A 44 17.74 -21.64 -4.83
N GLN A 45 18.97 -21.35 -5.26
CA GLN A 45 20.15 -21.43 -4.39
C GLN A 45 20.09 -20.49 -3.18
N ARG A 46 19.58 -19.26 -3.35
CA ARG A 46 19.44 -18.31 -2.23
C ARG A 46 18.34 -18.74 -1.26
N ILE A 47 17.26 -19.33 -1.78
CA ILE A 47 16.17 -19.88 -0.98
C ILE A 47 16.65 -21.07 -0.14
N VAL A 48 17.44 -21.97 -0.73
CA VAL A 48 18.07 -23.10 -0.01
C VAL A 48 19.02 -22.60 1.08
N ALA A 49 19.82 -21.56 0.80
CA ALA A 49 20.72 -21.00 1.81
C ALA A 49 19.94 -20.41 3.01
N CYS A 50 18.83 -19.72 2.77
CA CYS A 50 17.93 -19.24 3.82
C CYS A 50 17.25 -20.39 4.57
N GLN A 51 16.85 -21.47 3.89
CA GLN A 51 16.29 -22.66 4.53
C GLN A 51 17.27 -23.28 5.52
N GLN A 52 18.52 -23.50 5.10
CA GLN A 52 19.56 -24.09 5.94
C GLN A 52 19.91 -23.21 7.15
N ALA A 53 19.81 -21.89 7.00
CA ALA A 53 20.03 -20.92 8.06
C ALA A 53 18.78 -20.64 8.92
N GLN A 54 17.63 -21.27 8.61
CA GLN A 54 16.32 -20.99 9.23
C GLN A 54 15.91 -19.51 9.17
N LEU A 55 16.33 -18.81 8.11
CA LEU A 55 16.09 -17.39 7.92
C LEU A 55 14.82 -17.13 7.10
N PRO A 56 14.13 -16.00 7.34
CA PRO A 56 13.00 -15.60 6.52
C PRO A 56 13.43 -15.24 5.10
N LEU A 57 12.50 -15.38 4.17
CA LEU A 57 12.71 -15.00 2.76
C LEU A 57 12.36 -13.54 2.48
N LEU A 58 12.91 -13.00 1.40
CA LEU A 58 12.49 -11.71 0.87
C LEU A 58 11.07 -11.79 0.30
N THR A 59 10.43 -10.63 0.19
CA THR A 59 9.07 -10.55 -0.36
C THR A 59 9.03 -11.03 -1.81
N GLU A 60 10.06 -10.74 -2.60
CA GLU A 60 10.20 -11.21 -3.97
C GLU A 60 10.30 -12.74 -4.05
N ASP A 61 11.12 -13.37 -3.20
CA ASP A 61 11.22 -14.83 -3.11
C ASP A 61 9.88 -15.49 -2.79
N ILE A 62 9.14 -14.92 -1.84
CA ILE A 62 7.80 -15.39 -1.45
C ILE A 62 6.82 -15.28 -2.63
N GLN A 63 6.89 -14.18 -3.38
CA GLN A 63 6.06 -13.98 -4.58
C GLN A 63 6.41 -15.00 -5.67
N ASN A 64 7.70 -15.26 -5.89
CA ASN A 64 8.16 -16.25 -6.87
C ASN A 64 7.71 -17.66 -6.51
N LEU A 65 7.84 -18.08 -5.25
CA LEU A 65 7.32 -19.37 -4.77
C LEU A 65 5.80 -19.48 -4.96
N THR A 66 5.07 -18.39 -4.66
CA THR A 66 3.61 -18.34 -4.84
C THR A 66 3.22 -18.43 -6.32
N ALA A 67 3.95 -17.76 -7.21
CA ALA A 67 3.72 -17.80 -8.65
C ALA A 67 3.96 -19.21 -9.22
N VAL A 68 5.02 -19.90 -8.76
CA VAL A 68 5.31 -21.30 -9.11
C VAL A 68 4.13 -22.21 -8.74
N ILE A 69 3.63 -22.09 -7.51
CA ILE A 69 2.49 -22.90 -7.02
C ILE A 69 1.22 -22.63 -7.84
N ASN A 70 0.95 -21.37 -8.16
CA ASN A 70 -0.28 -20.97 -8.86
C ASN A 70 -0.19 -21.07 -10.39
N HIS A 71 0.91 -21.63 -10.93
CA HIS A 71 1.16 -21.70 -12.37
C HIS A 71 1.10 -20.33 -13.07
N GLN A 72 1.43 -19.25 -12.36
CA GLN A 72 1.41 -17.89 -12.89
C GLN A 72 2.73 -17.56 -13.61
N PRO A 73 2.71 -16.64 -14.58
CA PRO A 73 3.94 -16.14 -15.17
C PRO A 73 4.83 -15.53 -14.08
N LEU A 74 6.07 -15.99 -14.04
CA LEU A 74 7.08 -15.48 -13.11
C LEU A 74 7.28 -14.00 -13.39
N SER A 75 7.25 -13.19 -12.34
CA SER A 75 7.53 -11.76 -12.47
C SER A 75 9.00 -11.63 -12.85
N ASN A 76 9.30 -11.11 -14.04
CA ASN A 76 10.66 -10.79 -14.40
C ASN A 76 11.23 -9.81 -13.35
N PRO A 77 12.49 -10.00 -12.91
CA PRO A 77 13.11 -9.04 -12.02
C PRO A 77 13.12 -7.71 -12.76
N VAL A 78 12.47 -6.69 -12.18
CA VAL A 78 12.62 -5.33 -12.64
C VAL A 78 14.06 -4.94 -12.30
N SER A 79 14.96 -5.19 -13.26
CA SER A 79 16.30 -4.63 -13.27
C SER A 79 16.17 -3.12 -13.18
N GLY A 80 16.62 -2.56 -12.06
CA GLY A 80 16.92 -1.14 -11.90
C GLY A 80 15.75 -0.16 -12.06
N SER A 81 15.06 0.14 -10.97
CA SER A 81 14.75 1.54 -10.69
C SER A 81 14.61 1.76 -9.20
N ALA A 82 15.72 2.19 -8.59
CA ALA A 82 15.68 2.93 -7.36
C ALA A 82 14.78 4.16 -7.55
N LYS A 83 13.50 4.06 -7.18
CA LYS A 83 12.74 5.24 -6.76
C LYS A 83 13.11 5.55 -5.30
N GLN A 84 14.38 5.90 -5.13
CA GLN A 84 14.75 6.90 -4.14
C GLN A 84 13.92 8.13 -4.48
N HIS A 85 13.01 8.51 -3.58
CA HIS A 85 12.27 9.76 -3.66
C HIS A 85 13.25 10.94 -3.53
N GLN A 86 14.03 11.23 -4.58
CA GLN A 86 14.63 12.54 -4.76
C GLN A 86 13.60 13.43 -5.44
N ARG A 87 13.04 14.30 -4.61
CA ARG A 87 12.21 15.42 -4.98
C ARG A 87 13.04 16.42 -5.79
N ALA A 88 13.18 16.19 -7.09
CA ALA A 88 13.74 17.19 -8.00
C ALA A 88 12.65 18.18 -8.39
N LYS A 89 12.87 19.45 -8.02
CA LYS A 89 12.07 20.61 -8.42
C LYS A 89 12.21 20.81 -9.93
N SER A 90 11.15 20.57 -10.69
CA SER A 90 11.10 20.99 -12.09
C SER A 90 10.67 22.44 -12.19
N LYS A 91 11.67 23.28 -12.45
CA LYS A 91 11.60 24.64 -12.95
C LYS A 91 10.83 24.64 -14.28
N LYS A 92 9.68 25.33 -14.33
CA LYS A 92 9.04 25.75 -15.58
C LYS A 92 8.91 27.27 -15.54
N GLN A 93 9.75 27.91 -16.34
CA GLN A 93 9.67 29.33 -16.67
C GLN A 93 8.38 29.61 -17.45
N GLN A 94 7.79 30.77 -17.20
CA GLN A 94 7.08 31.62 -18.17
C GLN A 94 7.18 33.09 -17.67
N PRO A 95 7.07 34.09 -18.57
CA PRO A 95 7.95 35.27 -18.60
C PRO A 95 7.41 36.53 -17.90
N MET A 96 8.30 37.52 -17.76
CA MET A 96 8.16 38.80 -17.05
C MET A 96 7.09 39.75 -17.61
N THR A 97 6.41 40.50 -16.73
CA THR A 97 6.13 41.94 -16.89
C THR A 97 5.90 42.62 -15.50
N THR A 98 6.66 43.70 -15.25
CA THR A 98 6.35 44.99 -14.55
C THR A 98 5.41 45.00 -13.32
N ARG A 99 5.62 45.68 -12.18
CA ARG A 99 6.52 46.74 -11.67
C ARG A 99 6.24 46.88 -10.14
N PRO A 100 7.00 47.69 -9.37
CA PRO A 100 7.09 47.64 -7.90
C PRO A 100 6.16 48.65 -7.19
N HIS A 101 5.79 48.41 -5.92
CA HIS A 101 5.65 49.47 -4.90
C HIS A 101 5.33 48.91 -3.49
N GLU A 102 6.08 49.39 -2.48
CA GLU A 102 5.74 49.77 -1.08
C GLU A 102 4.50 49.19 -0.34
N LYS A 103 4.37 49.16 0.98
CA LYS A 103 5.17 49.43 2.20
C LYS A 103 4.22 49.03 3.35
N ASN A 104 4.79 48.55 4.46
CA ASN A 104 4.29 48.72 5.84
C ASN A 104 2.93 48.04 6.16
N TRP A 105 2.72 47.35 7.28
CA TRP A 105 2.87 47.81 8.65
C TRP A 105 2.99 46.63 9.60
N SER A 106 3.96 46.73 10.49
CA SER A 106 3.89 46.14 11.83
C SER A 106 2.57 46.50 12.51
N LYS A 107 1.87 45.53 13.10
CA LYS A 107 1.21 45.67 14.42
C LYS A 107 0.59 44.35 14.90
N MET A 108 1.22 43.84 15.96
CA MET A 108 0.64 43.34 17.21
C MET A 108 -0.47 42.28 17.23
N ARG A 109 -0.20 41.27 18.08
CA ARG A 109 -1.08 40.60 19.06
C ARG A 109 -2.37 39.97 18.49
N THR A 110 -2.58 38.67 18.66
CA THR A 110 -2.92 38.08 19.97
C THR A 110 -2.99 36.56 19.83
N LYS A 111 -2.56 35.83 20.87
CA LYS A 111 -3.00 34.44 21.09
C LYS A 111 -4.52 34.47 21.21
N SER A 112 -5.24 34.04 20.18
CA SER A 112 -6.66 33.68 20.30
C SER A 112 -6.76 32.18 20.15
N LYS A 113 -6.75 31.50 21.30
CA LYS A 113 -7.29 30.16 21.49
C LYS A 113 -8.78 30.26 21.15
N LYS A 114 -9.12 30.19 19.86
CA LYS A 114 -10.50 30.02 19.40
C LYS A 114 -10.96 28.64 19.86
N GLN A 115 -11.62 28.59 21.01
CA GLN A 115 -12.55 27.52 21.32
C GLN A 115 -13.57 27.50 20.18
N ARG A 116 -13.40 26.54 19.26
CA ARG A 116 -14.43 26.22 18.28
C ARG A 116 -15.63 25.66 19.06
N PRO A 117 -16.87 26.01 18.67
CA PRO A 117 -18.05 25.45 19.30
C PRO A 117 -18.01 23.93 19.15
N VAL A 118 -18.14 23.22 20.28
CA VAL A 118 -17.99 21.76 20.37
C VAL A 118 -18.91 21.02 19.38
N ASN A 119 -20.07 21.60 19.03
CA ASN A 119 -21.06 21.03 18.12
C ASN A 119 -20.62 20.96 16.65
N ALA A 120 -19.91 21.97 16.11
CA ALA A 120 -19.47 21.94 14.72
C ALA A 120 -18.47 20.80 14.43
N ASN A 121 -17.73 20.37 15.46
CA ASN A 121 -16.79 19.25 15.35
C ASN A 121 -17.52 17.88 15.39
N ILE A 122 -18.67 17.82 16.08
CA ILE A 122 -19.54 16.63 16.11
C ILE A 122 -20.23 16.44 14.76
N ASP A 123 -20.75 17.52 14.16
CA ASP A 123 -21.42 17.46 12.85
C ASP A 123 -20.47 17.06 11.73
N THR A 124 -19.25 17.59 11.73
CA THR A 124 -18.22 17.24 10.74
C THR A 124 -17.72 15.81 10.91
N LYS A 125 -17.51 15.32 12.14
CA LYS A 125 -17.16 13.91 12.40
C LYS A 125 -18.27 12.96 11.96
N THR A 126 -19.53 13.30 12.27
CA THR A 126 -20.70 12.50 11.88
C THR A 126 -20.87 12.46 10.37
N SER A 127 -20.69 13.59 9.69
CA SER A 127 -20.73 13.69 8.23
C SER A 127 -19.62 12.85 7.58
N ALA A 128 -18.38 12.99 8.05
CA ALA A 128 -17.24 12.21 7.54
C ALA A 128 -17.43 10.70 7.75
N LYS A 129 -17.98 10.29 8.89
CA LYS A 129 -18.32 8.90 9.19
C LYS A 129 -19.38 8.36 8.23
N LYS A 130 -20.47 9.11 8.00
CA LYS A 130 -21.52 8.75 7.03
C LYS A 130 -20.98 8.63 5.61
N GLN A 131 -20.09 9.54 5.19
CA GLN A 131 -19.46 9.49 3.88
C GLN A 131 -18.62 8.23 3.72
N LEU A 132 -17.75 7.92 4.69
CA LEU A 132 -16.93 6.71 4.68
C LEU A 132 -17.80 5.44 4.64
N GLN A 133 -18.85 5.37 5.46
CA GLN A 133 -19.80 4.25 5.48
C GLN A 133 -20.49 4.06 4.12
N THR A 134 -20.89 5.16 3.47
CA THR A 134 -21.51 5.14 2.14
C THR A 134 -20.55 4.60 1.09
N MET A 135 -19.29 5.07 1.11
CA MET A 135 -18.26 4.59 0.18
C MET A 135 -17.95 3.11 0.40
N LEU A 136 -17.87 2.66 1.65
CA LEU A 136 -17.64 1.26 1.98
C LEU A 136 -18.77 0.36 1.47
N LYS A 137 -20.03 0.76 1.65
CA LYS A 137 -21.18 0.00 1.13
C LYS A 137 -21.18 -0.09 -0.39
N ARG A 138 -20.88 1.02 -1.08
CA ARG A 138 -20.76 1.04 -2.55
C ARG A 138 -19.63 0.15 -3.05
N TYR A 139 -18.49 0.19 -2.35
CA TYR A 139 -17.35 -0.64 -2.66
C TYR A 139 -17.64 -2.13 -2.49
N ASP A 140 -18.27 -2.52 -1.37
CA ASP A 140 -18.66 -3.90 -1.09
C ASP A 140 -19.62 -4.46 -2.17
N GLY A 141 -20.61 -3.66 -2.59
CA GLY A 141 -21.52 -4.05 -3.68
C GLY A 141 -20.79 -4.25 -5.02
N LEU A 142 -19.86 -3.35 -5.35
CA LEU A 142 -19.08 -3.45 -6.59
C LEU A 142 -18.10 -4.64 -6.56
N VAL A 143 -17.53 -4.94 -5.39
CA VAL A 143 -16.71 -6.13 -5.15
C VAL A 143 -17.56 -7.37 -5.43
N ALA A 144 -18.75 -7.52 -4.85
CA ALA A 144 -19.62 -8.67 -5.12
C ALA A 144 -19.90 -8.85 -6.63
N SER A 145 -20.23 -7.78 -7.36
CA SER A 145 -20.42 -7.84 -8.81
C SER A 145 -19.15 -8.21 -9.59
N ALA A 146 -17.97 -7.82 -9.10
CA ALA A 146 -16.70 -8.18 -9.71
C ALA A 146 -16.25 -9.63 -9.40
N GLU A 147 -16.74 -10.26 -8.32
CA GLU A 147 -16.57 -11.69 -8.05
C GLU A 147 -17.26 -12.51 -9.13
N GLU A 148 -18.50 -12.14 -9.46
CA GLU A 148 -19.34 -12.81 -10.46
C GLU A 148 -18.68 -12.85 -11.85
N ILE A 149 -17.91 -11.80 -12.21
CA ILE A 149 -17.24 -11.67 -13.51
C ILE A 149 -15.77 -12.20 -13.46
N GLY A 150 -15.31 -12.69 -12.31
CA GLY A 150 -13.97 -13.28 -12.15
C GLY A 150 -12.81 -12.27 -12.28
N VAL A 151 -13.04 -10.98 -12.00
CA VAL A 151 -12.07 -9.88 -12.19
C VAL A 151 -11.10 -9.71 -11.00
N MET A 152 -11.23 -10.52 -9.94
CA MET A 152 -10.79 -10.04 -8.61
C MET A 152 -9.54 -10.68 -7.98
N GLN A 153 -8.79 -9.83 -7.27
CA GLN A 153 -7.70 -10.20 -6.36
C GLN A 153 -8.16 -10.07 -4.89
N PHE A 154 -8.81 -11.12 -4.36
CA PHE A 154 -9.50 -11.14 -3.05
C PHE A 154 -8.71 -10.49 -1.90
N GLU A 155 -7.41 -10.76 -1.80
CA GLU A 155 -6.57 -10.28 -0.71
C GLU A 155 -6.38 -8.74 -0.70
N LYS A 156 -6.29 -8.10 -1.87
CA LYS A 156 -6.15 -6.62 -1.92
C LYS A 156 -7.45 -5.92 -1.54
N HIS A 157 -8.57 -6.43 -2.03
CA HIS A 157 -9.90 -5.87 -1.74
C HIS A 157 -10.25 -6.06 -0.25
N ARG A 158 -9.91 -7.22 0.34
CA ARG A 158 -10.03 -7.47 1.78
C ARG A 158 -9.26 -6.45 2.62
N ARG A 159 -8.03 -6.11 2.23
CA ARG A 159 -7.22 -5.10 2.95
C ARG A 159 -7.85 -3.71 2.90
N TYR A 160 -8.35 -3.28 1.74
CA TYR A 160 -8.97 -1.96 1.62
C TYR A 160 -10.26 -1.86 2.44
N ARG A 161 -11.04 -2.95 2.46
CA ARG A 161 -12.23 -3.10 3.30
C ARG A 161 -11.88 -3.04 4.78
N ASN A 162 -10.92 -3.85 5.24
CA ASN A 162 -10.48 -3.87 6.63
C ASN A 162 -9.99 -2.50 7.11
N ARG A 163 -9.17 -1.81 6.29
CA ARG A 163 -8.68 -0.46 6.61
C ARG A 163 -9.81 0.55 6.78
N ALA A 164 -10.84 0.46 5.94
CA ALA A 164 -12.01 1.33 6.05
C ALA A 164 -12.85 1.01 7.29
N PHE A 165 -13.02 -0.27 7.62
CA PHE A 165 -13.69 -0.69 8.86
C PHE A 165 -12.93 -0.26 10.11
N GLU A 166 -11.60 -0.38 10.14
CA GLU A 166 -10.75 0.09 11.24
C GLU A 166 -10.99 1.59 11.50
N VAL A 167 -10.92 2.43 10.45
CA VAL A 167 -11.13 3.87 10.57
C VAL A 167 -12.57 4.23 10.96
N LEU A 168 -13.56 3.43 10.55
CA LEU A 168 -14.97 3.67 10.86
C LEU A 168 -15.32 3.34 12.33
N ASN A 169 -14.67 2.31 12.88
CA ASN A 169 -14.89 1.82 14.24
C ASN A 169 -13.95 2.43 15.28
N ASP A 170 -12.85 3.06 14.85
CA ASP A 170 -11.93 3.76 15.74
C ASP A 170 -12.62 4.99 16.39
N PRO A 171 -12.78 5.01 17.73
CA PRO A 171 -13.41 6.12 18.43
C PRO A 171 -12.59 7.41 18.33
N ASP A 172 -11.27 7.31 18.16
CA ASP A 172 -10.33 8.43 18.10
C ASP A 172 -10.07 8.91 16.66
N ALA A 173 -10.69 8.26 15.67
CA ALA A 173 -10.54 8.65 14.28
C ALA A 173 -10.99 10.10 14.04
N THR A 174 -10.08 10.88 13.43
CA THR A 174 -10.35 12.27 13.05
C THR A 174 -11.21 12.33 11.79
N PRO A 175 -12.03 13.38 11.60
CA PRO A 175 -12.80 13.57 10.36
C PRO A 175 -11.92 13.57 9.11
N ALA A 176 -10.70 14.12 9.20
CA ALA A 176 -9.73 14.12 8.11
C ALA A 176 -9.19 12.72 7.76
N SER A 177 -9.14 11.80 8.72
CA SER A 177 -8.80 10.39 8.48
C SER A 177 -9.94 9.70 7.72
N MET A 178 -11.18 9.91 8.17
CA MET A 178 -12.38 9.35 7.54
C MET A 178 -12.54 9.85 6.09
N HIS A 179 -12.38 11.15 5.83
CA HIS A 179 -12.42 11.70 4.47
C HIS A 179 -11.31 11.15 3.58
N ARG A 180 -10.08 11.02 4.09
CA ARG A 180 -8.98 10.42 3.33
C ARG A 180 -9.29 8.98 2.92
N GLN A 181 -9.87 8.21 3.83
CA GLN A 181 -10.25 6.83 3.56
C GLN A 181 -11.44 6.73 2.59
N ALA A 182 -12.41 7.65 2.69
CA ALA A 182 -13.53 7.74 1.75
C ALA A 182 -13.03 8.03 0.32
N ASN A 183 -12.15 9.02 0.15
CA ASN A 183 -11.58 9.37 -1.15
C ASN A 183 -10.71 8.24 -1.72
N TYR A 184 -10.00 7.51 -0.84
CA TYR A 184 -9.25 6.34 -1.27
C TYR A 184 -10.16 5.25 -1.85
N LEU A 185 -11.26 4.93 -1.15
CA LEU A 185 -12.26 3.97 -1.63
C LEU A 185 -12.90 4.43 -2.94
N GLU A 186 -13.22 5.72 -3.07
CA GLU A 186 -13.75 6.28 -4.32
C GLU A 186 -12.82 6.02 -5.51
N GLY A 187 -11.52 6.26 -5.36
CA GLY A 187 -10.53 5.92 -6.39
C GLY A 187 -10.45 4.41 -6.70
N GLN A 188 -10.65 3.54 -5.70
CA GLN A 188 -10.69 2.09 -5.93
C GLN A 188 -11.97 1.64 -6.63
N ILE A 189 -13.12 2.26 -6.30
CA ILE A 189 -14.39 2.04 -6.98
C ILE A 189 -14.23 2.35 -8.47
N GLN A 190 -13.65 3.50 -8.81
CA GLN A 190 -13.47 3.91 -10.20
C GLN A 190 -12.62 2.90 -11.00
N ARG A 191 -11.46 2.50 -10.46
CA ARG A 191 -10.59 1.49 -11.10
C ARG A 191 -11.23 0.11 -11.19
N LEU A 192 -12.08 -0.26 -10.23
CA LEU A 192 -12.78 -1.53 -10.28
C LEU A 192 -13.88 -1.50 -11.36
N LYS A 193 -14.63 -0.40 -11.48
CA LYS A 193 -15.59 -0.19 -12.56
C LYS A 193 -14.94 -0.27 -13.94
N GLU A 194 -13.82 0.42 -14.14
CA GLU A 194 -13.08 0.41 -15.40
C GLU A 194 -12.63 -1.02 -15.78
N ARG A 195 -12.10 -1.79 -14.82
CA ARG A 195 -11.71 -3.19 -15.06
C ARG A 195 -12.89 -4.10 -15.37
N MET A 196 -14.03 -3.91 -14.70
CA MET A 196 -15.24 -4.67 -14.99
C MET A 196 -15.74 -4.35 -16.41
N GLN A 197 -15.76 -3.07 -16.80
CA GLN A 197 -16.14 -2.66 -18.15
C GLN A 197 -15.24 -3.29 -19.22
N GLN A 198 -13.91 -3.28 -19.02
CA GLN A 198 -12.94 -3.88 -19.95
C GLN A 198 -13.08 -5.39 -20.14
N ARG A 199 -13.83 -6.10 -19.28
CA ARG A 199 -14.02 -7.55 -19.37
C ARG A 199 -15.42 -7.95 -19.81
N MET A 200 -16.38 -7.02 -19.76
CA MET A 200 -17.72 -7.19 -20.30
C MET A 200 -17.78 -6.95 -21.82
N PHE A 201 -16.76 -6.29 -22.39
CA PHE A 201 -16.55 -6.09 -23.83
C PHE A 201 -15.34 -6.90 -24.29
#